data_AF-Q1UZN9-F1
#
_entry.id   AF-Q1UZN9-F1
#
_cell.length_a   1.000
_cell.length_b   1.000
_cell.length_c   1.000
_cell.angle_alpha   90.00
_cell.angle_beta   90.00
_cell.angle_gamma   90.00
#
_symmetry.space_group_name_H-M   'P 1'
#
loop_
_entity.id
_entity.type
_entity.pdbx_description
1 polymer ?
#
loop_
_entity_poly.entity_id
_entity_poly.type
_entity_poly.pdbx_seq_one_letter_code
_entity_poly.pdbx_strand_id
1 'polypeptide(L)' 'MNNENFICPNCDSKEILEQKFLSIEEPNNSNPWSSVTQVIKCNSCKKTIPAHLGERWDGISLEQAKKEYLEKYSNDRTI' A
#
# COMPACT_ATOMS: atom_id res chain seq x y z
N MET A 1 -1.87 -4.52 15.19
CA MET A 1 -0.81 -3.51 15.00
C MET A 1 -1.51 -2.19 14.70
N ASN A 2 -1.30 -1.18 15.53
CA ASN A 2 -1.80 0.16 15.23
C ASN A 2 -0.67 0.89 14.50
N ASN A 3 -0.88 1.22 13.22
CA ASN A 3 -0.14 2.29 12.57
C ASN A 3 -1.09 3.47 12.47
N GLU A 4 -0.84 4.53 13.24
CA GLU A 4 -1.71 5.70 13.32
C GLU A 4 -1.81 6.46 11.98
N ASN A 5 -0.87 6.20 11.07
CA ASN A 5 -0.80 6.87 9.77
C ASN A 5 -1.61 6.17 8.68
N PHE A 6 -2.13 4.95 8.92
CA PHE A 6 -2.84 4.22 7.88
C PHE A 6 -4.26 4.74 7.64
N ILE A 7 -4.55 5.09 6.39
CA ILE A 7 -5.89 5.34 5.89
C ILE A 7 -6.05 4.62 4.55
N CYS A 8 -6.93 3.62 4.51
CA CYS A 8 -7.21 2.82 3.32
C CYS A 8 -7.74 3.70 2.17
N PRO A 9 -7.04 3.82 1.03
CA PRO A 9 -7.50 4.61 -0.11
C PRO A 9 -8.72 3.98 -0.82
N ASN A 10 -9.11 2.76 -0.48
CA ASN A 10 -10.31 2.12 -1.04
C ASN A 10 -11.59 2.40 -0.23
N CYS A 11 -11.49 2.47 1.10
CA CYS A 11 -12.68 2.53 1.97
C CYS A 11 -12.53 3.41 3.21
N ASP A 12 -11.47 4.23 3.29
CA ASP A 12 -11.18 5.18 4.37
C ASP A 12 -10.98 4.58 5.78
N SER A 13 -10.95 3.25 5.89
CA SER A 13 -10.69 2.56 7.15
C SER A 13 -9.26 2.78 7.64
N LYS A 14 -9.11 2.87 8.96
CA LYS A 14 -7.82 2.94 9.67
C LYS A 14 -7.40 1.61 10.27
N GLU A 15 -8.19 0.56 10.06
CA GLU A 15 -7.93 -0.75 10.66
C GLU A 15 -7.04 -1.61 9.77
N ILE A 16 -5.94 -2.08 10.36
CA ILE A 16 -4.97 -2.96 9.71
C ILE A 16 -5.23 -4.41 10.14
N LEU A 17 -5.36 -5.31 9.16
CA LEU A 17 -5.41 -6.74 9.42
C LEU A 17 -4.00 -7.35 9.50
N GLU A 18 -3.15 -7.05 8.52
CA GLU A 18 -1.78 -7.55 8.43
C GLU A 18 -0.89 -6.59 7.63
N GLN A 19 0.42 -6.66 7.85
CA GLN A 19 1.45 -5.98 7.07
C GLN A 19 2.49 -7.00 6.60
N LYS A 20 2.96 -6.86 5.36
CA LYS A 20 3.93 -7.77 4.74
C LYS A 20 4.93 -7.00 3.89
N PHE A 21 6.13 -7.54 3.79
CA PHE A 21 7.11 -7.16 2.77
C PHE A 21 7.08 -8.23 1.68
N LEU A 22 6.96 -7.81 0.42
CA LEU A 22 6.95 -8.68 -0.74
C LEU A 22 8.17 -8.40 -1.60
N SER A 23 8.86 -9.44 -2.02
CA SER A 23 9.84 -9.36 -3.11
C SER A 23 9.09 -9.39 -4.44
N ILE A 24 9.18 -8.31 -5.22
CA ILE A 24 8.43 -8.16 -6.47
C ILE A 24 9.27 -8.44 -7.73
N GLU A 25 10.60 -8.34 -7.64
CA GLU A 25 11.53 -8.59 -8.76
C GLU A 25 12.96 -8.88 -8.27
N GLU A 26 13.92 -9.04 -9.20
CA GLU A 26 15.33 -9.04 -8.83
C GLU A 26 15.76 -7.62 -8.41
N PRO A 27 16.42 -7.47 -7.25
CA PRO A 27 16.92 -6.17 -6.82
C PRO A 27 17.96 -5.66 -7.81
N ASN A 28 17.95 -4.36 -8.08
CA ASN A 28 18.97 -3.75 -8.89
C ASN A 28 20.29 -3.71 -8.10
N ASN A 29 21.42 -3.80 -8.82
CA ASN A 29 22.75 -3.90 -8.20
C ASN A 29 23.15 -2.67 -7.35
N SER A 30 22.43 -1.55 -7.46
CA SER A 30 22.70 -0.30 -6.74
C SER A 30 21.84 -0.10 -5.49
N ASN A 31 20.73 -0.82 -5.34
CA ASN A 31 19.83 -0.72 -4.20
C ASN A 31 19.21 -2.10 -3.88
N PRO A 32 19.63 -2.76 -2.78
CA PRO A 32 19.12 -4.08 -2.40
C PRO A 32 17.62 -4.07 -2.04
N TRP A 33 17.04 -2.89 -1.79
CA TRP A 33 15.63 -2.71 -1.47
C TRP A 33 14.77 -2.37 -2.69
N SER A 34 15.37 -2.23 -3.88
CA SER A 34 14.62 -1.80 -5.07
C SER A 34 13.51 -2.78 -5.46
N SER A 35 13.63 -4.05 -5.07
CA SER A 35 12.65 -5.08 -5.35
C SER A 35 11.80 -5.49 -4.15
N VAL A 36 11.87 -4.74 -3.05
CA VAL A 36 11.04 -4.98 -1.87
C VAL A 36 9.94 -3.93 -1.82
N THR A 37 8.68 -4.38 -1.76
CA THR A 37 7.53 -3.51 -1.54
C THR A 37 6.83 -3.86 -0.24
N GLN A 38 6.36 -2.86 0.49
CA GLN A 38 5.57 -3.06 1.70
C GLN A 38 4.07 -2.96 1.34
N VAL A 39 3.29 -3.92 1.81
CA VAL A 39 1.83 -3.94 1.64
C VAL A 39 1.12 -4.07 2.98
N ILE A 40 -0.08 -3.50 3.04
CA ILE A 40 -0.96 -3.45 4.21
C ILE A 40 -2.31 -3.99 3.80
N LYS A 41 -2.81 -5.03 4.48
CA LYS A 41 -4.16 -5.53 4.24
C LYS A 41 -5.15 -4.78 5.12
N CYS A 42 -6.09 -4.09 4.49
CA CYS A 42 -7.16 -3.38 5.20
C CYS A 42 -8.07 -4.38 5.92
N ASN A 43 -8.40 -4.14 7.19
CA ASN A 43 -9.31 -5.02 7.92
C ASN A 43 -10.76 -4.88 7.46
N SER A 44 -11.18 -3.71 6.99
CA SER A 44 -12.58 -3.47 6.62
C SER A 44 -12.92 -4.00 5.22
N CYS A 45 -12.18 -3.59 4.18
CA CYS A 45 -12.46 -4.02 2.80
C CYS A 45 -11.62 -5.22 2.32
N LYS A 46 -10.69 -5.72 3.15
CA LYS A 46 -9.78 -6.85 2.86
C LYS A 46 -8.85 -6.68 1.66
N LYS A 47 -8.85 -5.50 1.01
CA LYS A 47 -7.92 -5.18 -0.08
C LYS A 47 -6.50 -5.00 0.43
N THR A 48 -5.54 -5.40 -0.40
CA THR A 48 -4.11 -5.19 -0.19
C THR A 48 -3.73 -3.83 -0.72
N ILE A 49 -3.18 -2.99 0.15
CA ILE A 49 -2.86 -1.59 -0.12
C ILE A 49 -1.34 -1.44 -0.09
N PRO A 50 -0.70 -0.86 -1.12
CA PRO A 50 0.69 -0.43 -1.04
C PRO A 50 0.90 0.51 0.15
N ALA A 51 1.94 0.29 0.96
CA ALA A 51 2.15 1.06 2.19
C ALA A 51 2.35 2.56 1.90
N HIS A 52 3.04 2.92 0.81
CA HIS A 52 3.24 4.33 0.44
C HIS A 52 1.92 5.06 0.22
N LEU A 53 0.93 4.37 -0.37
CA LEU A 53 -0.43 4.89 -0.48
C LEU A 53 -1.08 4.92 0.89
N GLY A 54 -1.16 3.78 1.58
CA GLY A 54 -1.88 3.63 2.85
C GLY A 54 -1.41 4.56 3.97
N GLU A 55 -0.11 4.84 4.04
CA GLU A 55 0.53 5.64 5.10
C GLU A 55 0.92 7.06 4.65
N ARG A 56 0.60 7.43 3.40
CA ARG A 56 0.85 8.76 2.83
C ARG A 56 2.33 9.16 2.86
N TRP A 57 3.19 8.26 2.38
CA TRP A 57 4.62 8.57 2.19
C TRP A 57 4.79 9.76 1.23
N ASP A 58 5.91 10.46 1.35
CA ASP A 58 6.22 11.68 0.59
C ASP A 58 5.17 12.80 0.71
N GLY A 59 4.27 12.71 1.70
CA GLY A 59 3.26 13.73 1.98
C GLY A 59 2.10 13.77 0.98
N ILE A 60 1.83 12.68 0.24
CA ILE A 60 0.68 12.63 -0.67
C ILE A 60 -0.64 12.78 0.10
N SER A 61 -1.63 13.44 -0.51
CA SER A 61 -2.96 13.60 0.07
C SER A 61 -3.81 12.32 -0.01
N LEU A 62 -4.89 12.26 0.79
CA LEU A 62 -5.91 11.20 0.69
C LEU A 62 -6.45 11.05 -0.74
N GLU A 63 -6.75 12.16 -1.40
CA GLU A 63 -7.30 12.16 -2.76
C GLU A 63 -6.28 11.69 -3.81
N GLN A 64 -5.01 12.10 -3.68
CA GLN A 64 -3.94 11.57 -4.53
C GLN A 64 -3.79 10.06 -4.35
N ALA A 65 -3.79 9.56 -3.11
CA ALA A 65 -3.70 8.14 -2.83
C ALA A 65 -4.92 7.35 -3.36
N LYS A 66 -6.14 7.90 -3.23
CA LYS A 66 -7.37 7.34 -3.80
C LYS A 66 -7.28 7.22 -5.32
N LYS A 67 -6.87 8.31 -5.98
CA LYS A 67 -6.72 8.35 -7.44
C LYS A 67 -5.71 7.31 -7.92
N GLU A 68 -4.52 7.29 -7.33
CA GLU A 68 -3.49 6.32 -7.71
C GLU A 68 -3.92 4.87 -7.45
N TYR A 69 -4.56 4.62 -6.29
CA TYR A 69 -5.10 3.31 -5.97
C TYR A 69 -6.10 2.83 -7.03
N LEU A 70 -7.03 3.70 -7.45
CA LEU A 70 -8.01 3.38 -8.47
C LEU A 70 -7.39 3.15 -9.86
N GLU A 71 -6.40 3.96 -10.24
CA GLU A 71 -5.77 3.87 -11.56
C GLU A 71 -4.88 2.64 -11.71
N LYS A 72 -4.14 2.25 -10.65
CA LYS A 72 -3.10 1.22 -10.74
C LYS A 72 -3.44 -0.09 -10.05
N TYR A 73 -4.33 -0.09 -9.05
CA TYR A 73 -4.49 -1.21 -8.12
C TYR A 73 -5.93 -1.71 -7.96
N SER A 74 -6.96 -0.90 -8.23
CA SER A 74 -8.36 -1.32 -8.00
C SER A 74 -8.93 -2.24 -9.08
N ASN A 75 -8.35 -2.24 -10.28
CA ASN A 75 -8.69 -3.20 -11.32
C ASN A 75 -7.91 -4.48 -11.07
N ASP A 76 -8.59 -5.52 -10.59
CA ASP A 76 -8.03 -6.84 -10.28
C ASP A 76 -7.19 -7.41 -11.43
N ARG A 77 -5.88 -7.14 -11.42
CA ARG A 77 -4.83 -8.04 -11.91
C ARG A 77 -3.60 -7.84 -11.01
N THR A 78 -3.38 -8.82 -10.15
CA THR A 78 -2.14 -9.07 -9.39
C THR A 78 -1.81 -8.10 -8.25
N ILE A 79 -2.06 -8.56 -7.02
CA ILE A 79 -1.00 -8.67 -6.00
C ILE A 79 -0.94 -10.15 -5.60
#